data_AF-A0A413U882-F1
#
_entry.id   AF-A0A413U882-F1
#
_cell.length_a   1.000
_cell.length_b   1.000
_cell.length_c   1.000
_cell.angle_alpha   90.00
_cell.angle_beta   90.00
_cell.angle_gamma   90.00
#
_symmetry.space_group_name_H-M   'P 1'
#
loop_
_entity.id
_entity.type
_entity.pdbx_description
1 polymer ?
#
loop_
_entity_poly.entity_id
_entity_poly.type
_entity_poly.pdbx_seq_one_letter_code
_entity_poly.pdbx_strand_id
1 'polypeptide(L)'
;MIEKMAMGLVDQMAEEKMIDKEAEEYYVYTLVSLMEKFITIGTILLISVLIEKLVPTAFFLLFFLSLRKRKGGYHMNTFFQCYLGTVVTYMLVLGLCMVLVDYPQLVFGLLLVAICIVEVIGTVNHPNIHMDAVELSESKRAARILCAVEVCVIYTFTLLGADMMYVCHMAVAVILCAVLLLIAKILKQEVKRNEEN
;
A
#
# COMPACT_ATOMS: atom_id res chain seq x y z
N MET A 1 9.57 19.90 -7.54
CA MET A 1 10.29 20.26 -6.30
C MET A 1 10.96 19.02 -5.70
N ILE A 2 10.21 17.96 -5.40
CA ILE A 2 10.74 16.68 -4.90
C ILE A 2 11.82 16.11 -5.83
N GLU A 3 11.53 16.04 -7.13
CA GLU A 3 12.49 15.57 -8.14
C GLU A 3 13.82 16.36 -8.13
N LYS A 4 13.75 17.70 -8.06
CA LYS A 4 14.96 18.55 -7.98
C LYS A 4 15.77 18.29 -6.70
N MET A 5 15.10 18.02 -5.58
CA MET A 5 15.78 17.66 -4.32
C MET A 5 16.43 16.28 -4.43
N ALA A 6 15.75 15.31 -5.03
CA ALA A 6 16.28 13.98 -5.26
C ALA A 6 17.49 14.01 -6.22
N MET A 7 17.40 14.74 -7.33
CA MET A 7 18.51 14.94 -8.25
C MET A 7 19.73 15.53 -7.55
N GLY A 8 19.57 16.62 -6.77
CA GLY A 8 20.70 17.20 -6.05
C GLY A 8 21.36 16.26 -5.04
N LEU A 9 20.58 15.37 -4.41
CA LEU A 9 21.13 14.31 -3.55
C LEU A 9 21.88 13.24 -4.35
N VAL A 10 21.33 12.79 -5.47
CA VAL A 10 21.98 11.80 -6.35
C VAL A 10 23.25 12.36 -6.96
N ASP A 11 23.24 13.61 -7.41
CA ASP A 11 24.42 14.31 -7.94
C ASP A 11 25.54 14.30 -6.90
N GLN A 12 25.23 14.63 -5.64
CA GLN A 12 26.19 14.56 -4.54
C GLN A 12 26.67 13.11 -4.29
N MET A 13 25.79 12.11 -4.35
CA MET A 13 26.18 10.71 -4.20
C MET A 13 27.13 10.24 -5.32
N ALA A 14 26.93 10.72 -6.54
CA ALA A 14 27.76 10.42 -7.70
C ALA A 14 29.13 11.13 -7.61
N GLU A 15 29.14 12.41 -7.19
CA GLU A 15 30.37 13.18 -6.96
C GLU A 15 31.26 12.52 -5.89
N GLU A 16 30.66 12.01 -4.82
CA GLU A 16 31.33 11.27 -3.74
C GLU A 16 31.66 9.82 -4.09
N LYS A 17 31.36 9.37 -5.33
CA LYS A 17 31.59 7.99 -5.82
C LYS A 17 30.91 6.91 -4.96
N MET A 18 29.78 7.24 -4.34
CA MET A 18 28.96 6.26 -3.62
C MET A 18 28.09 5.42 -4.55
N ILE A 19 27.82 5.92 -5.76
CA ILE A 19 27.03 5.25 -6.80
C ILE A 19 27.70 5.36 -8.16
N ASP A 20 27.46 4.38 -9.02
CA ASP A 20 27.88 4.40 -10.41
C ASP A 20 26.97 5.34 -11.22
N LYS A 21 27.54 6.01 -12.23
CA LYS A 21 26.79 6.95 -13.08
C LYS A 21 25.65 6.29 -13.83
N GLU A 22 25.83 5.03 -14.24
CA GLU A 22 24.79 4.28 -14.93
C GLU A 22 23.57 3.99 -14.04
N ALA A 23 23.70 4.12 -12.72
CA ALA A 23 22.62 3.90 -11.76
C ALA A 23 21.91 5.19 -11.30
N GLU A 24 22.37 6.38 -11.70
CA GLU A 24 21.82 7.67 -11.23
C GLU A 24 20.30 7.76 -11.40
N GLU A 25 19.78 7.40 -12.59
CA GLU A 25 18.35 7.45 -12.88
C GLU A 25 17.52 6.56 -11.93
N TYR A 26 18.03 5.36 -11.63
CA TYR A 26 17.39 4.44 -10.68
C TYR A 26 17.37 5.02 -9.25
N TYR A 27 18.46 5.65 -8.82
CA TYR A 27 18.53 6.30 -7.51
C TYR A 27 17.62 7.52 -7.44
N VAL A 28 17.53 8.34 -8.49
CA VAL A 28 16.59 9.47 -8.54
C VAL A 28 15.16 8.97 -8.39
N TYR A 29 14.77 7.97 -9.17
CA TYR A 29 13.44 7.37 -9.08
C TYR A 29 13.13 6.84 -7.68
N THR A 30 14.09 6.13 -7.08
CA THR A 30 13.95 5.54 -5.75
C THR A 30 13.81 6.60 -4.66
N LEU A 31 14.63 7.67 -4.71
CA LEU A 31 14.57 8.77 -3.75
C LEU A 31 13.28 9.58 -3.90
N VAL A 32 12.86 9.89 -5.13
CA VAL A 32 11.57 10.55 -5.38
C VAL A 32 10.43 9.72 -4.78
N SER A 33 10.38 8.43 -5.11
CA SER A 33 9.36 7.51 -4.59
C SER A 33 9.37 7.40 -3.06
N LEU A 34 10.55 7.49 -2.44
CA LEU A 34 10.70 7.47 -0.99
C LEU A 34 10.20 8.76 -0.34
N MET A 35 10.58 9.93 -0.89
CA MET A 35 10.14 11.23 -0.41
C MET A 35 8.61 11.39 -0.52
N GLU A 36 8.03 10.95 -1.63
CA GLU A 36 6.58 10.94 -1.87
C GLU A 36 5.83 10.11 -0.82
N LYS A 37 6.38 8.94 -0.47
CA LYS A 37 5.84 8.10 0.62
C LYS A 37 5.91 8.80 1.97
N PHE A 38 7.03 9.43 2.30
CA PHE A 38 7.18 10.15 3.57
C PHE A 38 6.21 11.33 3.68
N ILE A 39 6.04 12.11 2.61
CA ILE A 39 5.06 13.21 2.57
C ILE A 39 3.65 12.66 2.81
N THR A 40 3.28 11.59 2.12
CA THR A 40 1.93 11.01 2.22
C THR A 40 1.67 10.44 3.62
N ILE A 41 2.59 9.65 4.16
CA ILE A 41 2.49 9.06 5.51
C ILE A 41 2.49 10.17 6.57
N GLY A 42 3.37 11.15 6.43
CA GLY A 42 3.46 12.31 7.32
C GLY A 42 2.16 13.09 7.38
N THR A 43 1.53 13.37 6.22
CA THR A 43 0.20 14.01 6.16
C THR A 43 -0.85 13.17 6.88
N ILE A 44 -0.92 11.86 6.63
CA ILE A 44 -1.91 10.98 7.27
C ILE A 44 -1.74 10.96 8.79
N LEU A 45 -0.50 10.87 9.28
CA LEU A 45 -0.20 10.89 10.71
C LEU A 45 -0.51 12.24 11.34
N LEU A 46 -0.24 13.35 10.65
CA LEU A 46 -0.61 14.68 11.14
C LEU A 46 -2.13 14.81 11.29
N ILE A 47 -2.88 14.40 10.26
CA ILE A 47 -4.35 14.39 10.31
C ILE A 47 -4.84 13.50 11.45
N SER A 48 -4.24 12.31 11.63
CA SER A 48 -4.66 11.36 12.68
C SER A 48 -4.45 11.88 14.10
N VAL A 49 -3.41 12.69 14.33
CA VAL A 49 -3.21 13.40 15.59
C VAL A 49 -4.29 14.45 15.82
N LEU A 50 -4.61 15.25 14.80
CA LEU A 50 -5.62 16.32 14.91
C LEU A 50 -7.03 15.80 15.22
N ILE A 51 -7.34 14.56 14.81
CA ILE A 51 -8.63 13.90 15.04
C ILE A 51 -8.59 12.89 16.20
N GLU A 52 -7.47 12.81 16.94
CA GLU A 52 -7.27 11.90 18.08
C GLU A 52 -7.44 10.40 17.74
N LYS A 53 -7.07 9.99 16.52
CA LYS A 53 -7.11 8.58 16.05
C LYS A 53 -5.74 8.06 15.62
N LEU A 54 -4.68 8.52 16.26
CA LEU A 54 -3.30 8.13 15.92
C LEU A 54 -3.08 6.61 15.97
N VAL A 55 -3.52 5.92 17.02
CA VAL A 55 -3.29 4.48 17.19
C VAL A 55 -4.05 3.62 16.16
N PRO A 56 -5.37 3.80 15.95
CA PRO A 56 -6.07 3.12 14.85
C PRO A 56 -5.45 3.38 13.48
N THR A 57 -5.02 4.63 13.22
CA THR A 57 -4.34 4.98 11.97
C THR A 57 -2.98 4.32 11.82
N ALA A 58 -2.21 4.19 12.91
CA ALA A 58 -0.94 3.49 12.87
C ALA A 58 -1.13 2.01 12.49
N PHE A 59 -2.16 1.34 13.04
CA PHE A 59 -2.54 -0.01 12.64
C PHE A 59 -2.97 -0.07 11.18
N PHE A 60 -3.84 0.86 10.74
CA PHE A 60 -4.24 0.95 9.33
C PHE A 60 -3.03 1.09 8.40
N LEU A 61 -2.12 2.02 8.67
CA LEU A 61 -0.93 2.26 7.86
C LEU A 61 0.00 1.04 7.85
N LEU A 62 0.21 0.40 9.00
CA LEU A 62 1.06 -0.78 9.10
C LEU A 62 0.55 -1.91 8.19
N PHE A 63 -0.73 -2.24 8.27
CA PHE A 63 -1.35 -3.30 7.48
C PHE A 63 -1.42 -2.90 5.99
N PHE A 64 -1.93 -1.69 5.72
CA PHE A 64 -2.09 -1.21 4.37
C PHE A 64 -0.76 -1.17 3.62
N LEU A 65 0.28 -0.57 4.20
CA LEU A 65 1.57 -0.41 3.53
C LEU A 65 2.34 -1.73 3.40
N SER A 66 2.29 -2.59 4.41
CA SER A 66 2.95 -3.91 4.37
C SER A 66 2.40 -4.72 3.21
N LEU A 67 1.08 -4.80 3.11
CA LEU A 67 0.40 -5.57 2.08
C LEU A 67 0.49 -4.91 0.71
N ARG A 68 0.31 -3.59 0.62
CA ARG A 68 0.42 -2.80 -0.62
C ARG A 68 1.80 -2.95 -1.26
N LYS A 69 2.87 -2.98 -0.47
CA LYS A 69 4.25 -3.16 -0.96
C LYS A 69 4.41 -4.45 -1.77
N ARG A 70 3.70 -5.52 -1.41
CA ARG A 70 3.80 -6.83 -2.09
C ARG A 70 2.82 -6.98 -3.25
N LYS A 71 1.62 -6.43 -3.12
CA LYS A 71 0.54 -6.64 -4.12
C LYS A 71 0.60 -5.66 -5.29
N GLY A 72 1.23 -4.50 -5.09
CA GLY A 72 1.04 -3.36 -5.98
C GLY A 72 -0.41 -2.88 -5.92
N GLY A 73 -0.89 -2.31 -7.02
CA GLY A 73 -2.28 -1.95 -7.23
C GLY A 73 -2.40 -0.63 -7.99
N TYR A 74 -3.55 0.04 -7.89
CA TYR A 74 -3.83 1.20 -8.73
C TYR A 74 -2.84 2.35 -8.49
N HIS A 75 -2.17 2.82 -9.56
CA HIS A 75 -1.34 4.02 -9.56
C HIS A 75 -1.89 5.06 -10.54
N MET A 76 -1.88 6.33 -10.13
CA MET A 76 -2.28 7.44 -10.99
C MET A 76 -1.07 8.00 -11.74
N ASN A 77 -1.32 8.73 -12.82
CA ASN A 77 -0.28 9.22 -13.72
C ASN A 77 0.68 10.24 -13.08
N THR A 78 0.26 10.88 -11.99
CA THR A 78 1.08 11.88 -11.27
C THR A 78 1.05 11.65 -9.77
N PHE A 79 2.15 12.03 -9.11
CA PHE A 79 2.24 11.99 -7.65
C PHE A 79 1.12 12.79 -6.99
N PHE A 80 0.83 14.01 -7.44
CA PHE A 80 -0.19 14.86 -6.81
C PHE A 80 -1.58 14.21 -6.80
N GLN A 81 -1.95 13.56 -7.90
CA GLN A 81 -3.20 12.79 -7.97
C GLN A 81 -3.19 11.61 -7.01
N CYS A 82 -2.09 10.85 -6.93
CA CYS A 82 -1.95 9.71 -6.02
C CYS A 82 -1.98 10.17 -4.54
N TYR A 83 -1.28 11.25 -4.22
CA TYR A 83 -1.27 11.87 -2.90
C TYR A 83 -2.67 12.30 -2.48
N LEU A 84 -3.35 13.10 -3.30
CA LEU A 84 -4.69 13.59 -3.00
C LEU A 84 -5.69 12.43 -2.88
N GLY A 85 -5.63 11.46 -3.81
CA GLY A 85 -6.45 10.26 -3.77
C GLY A 85 -6.23 9.41 -2.52
N THR A 86 -4.98 9.28 -2.06
CA THR A 86 -4.64 8.55 -0.83
C THR A 86 -5.18 9.28 0.40
N VAL A 87 -5.00 10.60 0.49
CA VAL A 87 -5.52 11.40 1.61
C VAL A 87 -7.05 11.33 1.66
N VAL A 88 -7.73 11.50 0.52
CA VAL A 88 -9.20 11.39 0.46
C VAL A 88 -9.67 10.00 0.86
N THR A 89 -9.01 8.96 0.35
CA THR A 89 -9.34 7.57 0.69
C THR A 89 -9.15 7.30 2.17
N TYR A 90 -8.08 7.82 2.79
CA TYR A 90 -7.86 7.74 4.22
C TYR A 90 -8.97 8.44 5.03
N MET A 91 -9.40 9.64 4.61
CA MET A 91 -10.53 10.33 5.24
C MET A 91 -11.83 9.51 5.15
N LEU A 92 -12.06 8.83 4.01
CA LEU A 92 -13.18 7.91 3.85
C LEU A 92 -13.05 6.69 4.78
N VAL A 93 -11.85 6.12 4.92
CA VAL A 93 -11.60 5.01 5.85
C VAL A 93 -11.94 5.41 7.28
N LEU A 94 -11.51 6.60 7.73
CA LEU A 94 -11.83 7.10 9.06
C LEU A 94 -13.34 7.20 9.29
N GLY A 95 -14.06 7.87 8.38
CA GLY A 95 -15.51 8.03 8.48
C GLY A 95 -16.25 6.70 8.40
N LEU A 96 -15.82 5.80 7.51
CA LEU A 96 -16.42 4.49 7.33
C LEU A 96 -16.20 3.61 8.57
N CYS A 97 -15.01 3.64 9.17
CA CYS A 97 -14.73 2.86 10.37
C CYS A 97 -15.56 3.34 11.57
N MET A 98 -15.96 4.61 11.65
CA MET A 98 -16.88 5.08 12.70
C MET A 98 -18.26 4.42 12.61
N VAL A 99 -18.70 4.00 11.42
CA VAL A 99 -19.97 3.30 11.22
C VAL A 99 -19.78 1.79 11.32
N LEU A 100 -18.73 1.25 10.69
CA LEU A 100 -18.51 -0.19 10.57
C LEU A 100 -18.21 -0.89 11.90
N VAL A 101 -17.76 -0.17 12.94
CA VAL A 101 -17.56 -0.76 14.27
C VAL A 101 -18.82 -1.38 14.86
N ASP A 102 -20.00 -0.83 14.53
CA ASP A 102 -21.28 -1.34 15.01
C ASP A 102 -21.77 -2.55 14.20
N TYR A 103 -21.08 -2.89 13.10
CA TYR A 103 -21.43 -3.98 12.19
C TYR A 103 -20.27 -4.96 11.99
N PRO A 104 -19.77 -5.61 13.06
CA PRO A 104 -18.61 -6.50 12.98
C PRO A 104 -18.82 -7.65 11.98
N GLN A 105 -20.03 -8.21 11.87
CA GLN A 105 -20.28 -9.29 10.91
C GLN A 105 -20.07 -8.83 9.45
N LEU A 106 -20.43 -7.59 9.13
CA LEU A 106 -20.20 -7.02 7.81
C LEU A 106 -18.70 -6.85 7.54
N VAL A 107 -17.95 -6.32 8.52
CA VAL A 107 -16.49 -6.15 8.41
C VAL A 107 -15.81 -7.49 8.15
N PHE A 108 -16.12 -8.52 8.94
CA PHE A 108 -15.53 -9.85 8.76
C PHE A 108 -15.98 -10.53 7.46
N GLY A 109 -17.23 -10.30 7.02
CA GLY A 109 -17.71 -10.77 5.71
C GLY A 109 -16.92 -10.15 4.56
N LEU A 110 -16.70 -8.84 4.59
CA LEU A 110 -15.89 -8.14 3.58
C LEU A 110 -14.41 -8.55 3.65
N LEU A 111 -13.87 -8.79 4.85
CA LEU A 111 -12.52 -9.29 5.02
C LEU A 111 -12.35 -10.67 4.39
N LEU A 112 -13.33 -11.57 4.53
CA LEU A 112 -13.32 -12.88 3.89
C LEU A 112 -13.28 -12.76 2.36
N VAL A 113 -14.09 -11.85 1.78
CA VAL A 113 -14.05 -11.55 0.35
C VAL A 113 -12.68 -11.03 -0.08
N ALA A 114 -12.09 -10.13 0.71
CA ALA A 114 -10.75 -9.59 0.46
C ALA A 114 -9.67 -10.69 0.46
N ILE A 115 -9.74 -11.64 1.40
CA ILE A 115 -8.83 -12.79 1.45
C ILE A 115 -8.94 -13.61 0.15
N CYS A 116 -10.16 -13.94 -0.29
CA CYS A 116 -10.38 -14.69 -1.53
C CYS A 116 -9.76 -13.98 -2.75
N ILE A 117 -9.95 -12.66 -2.87
CA ILE A 117 -9.36 -11.86 -3.96
C ILE A 117 -7.84 -11.96 -3.95
N VAL A 118 -7.24 -11.90 -2.76
CA VAL A 118 -5.79 -11.92 -2.58
C VAL A 118 -5.21 -13.28 -2.89
N GLU A 119 -5.86 -14.36 -2.47
CA GLU A 119 -5.42 -15.72 -2.79
C GLU A 119 -5.49 -15.97 -4.30
N VAL A 120 -6.52 -15.49 -4.98
CA VAL A 120 -6.67 -15.66 -6.44
C VAL A 120 -5.65 -14.82 -7.21
N ILE A 121 -5.43 -13.56 -6.84
CA ILE A 121 -4.60 -12.64 -7.64
C ILE A 121 -3.14 -12.63 -7.18
N GLY A 122 -2.89 -12.58 -5.87
CA GLY A 122 -1.57 -12.38 -5.26
C GLY A 122 -1.06 -10.95 -5.46
N THR A 123 -0.49 -10.68 -6.63
CA THR A 123 0.24 -9.45 -6.98
C THR A 123 0.00 -9.10 -8.44
N VAL A 124 -0.06 -7.79 -8.73
CA VAL A 124 -0.10 -7.24 -10.10
C VAL A 124 1.29 -6.72 -10.48
N ASN A 125 1.77 -7.10 -11.66
CA ASN A 125 3.01 -6.56 -12.23
C ASN A 125 2.73 -5.24 -12.96
N HIS A 126 3.01 -4.12 -12.31
CA HIS A 126 2.80 -2.80 -12.91
C HIS A 126 3.83 -2.55 -14.03
N PRO A 127 3.46 -1.87 -15.14
CA PRO A 127 4.37 -1.49 -16.22
C PRO A 127 5.58 -0.64 -15.83
N ASN A 128 5.71 -0.21 -14.56
CA ASN A 128 6.84 0.60 -14.10
C ASN A 128 7.74 -0.20 -13.14
N ILE A 129 7.37 -1.43 -12.79
CA ILE A 129 8.13 -2.31 -11.90
C ILE A 129 8.87 -3.37 -12.72
N HIS A 130 8.24 -3.86 -13.81
CA HIS A 130 8.83 -4.86 -14.73
C HIS A 130 9.43 -6.08 -14.02
N MET A 131 8.66 -6.69 -13.11
CA MET A 131 9.11 -7.94 -12.45
C MET A 131 9.23 -9.06 -13.48
N ASP A 132 10.29 -9.85 -13.38
CA ASP A 132 10.40 -11.10 -14.13
C ASP A 132 9.44 -12.18 -13.60
N ALA A 133 9.37 -13.34 -14.27
CA ALA A 133 8.46 -14.41 -13.90
C ALA A 133 8.75 -15.00 -12.50
N VAL A 134 10.01 -15.08 -12.11
CA VAL A 134 10.45 -15.59 -10.81
C VAL A 134 10.09 -14.57 -9.73
N GLU A 135 10.46 -13.31 -9.92
CA GLU A 135 10.14 -12.19 -9.02
C GLU A 135 8.64 -12.04 -8.80
N LEU A 136 7.84 -12.12 -9.87
CA LEU A 136 6.38 -12.06 -9.77
C LEU A 136 5.82 -13.25 -8.98
N SER A 137 6.36 -14.45 -9.17
CA SER A 137 5.90 -15.65 -8.45
C SER A 137 6.21 -15.57 -6.95
N GLU A 138 7.41 -15.11 -6.59
CA GLU A 138 7.82 -14.89 -5.19
C GLU A 138 7.03 -13.75 -4.55
N SER A 139 6.77 -12.67 -5.30
CA SER A 139 5.95 -11.56 -4.82
C SER A 139 4.51 -11.99 -4.54
N LYS A 140 3.90 -12.81 -5.41
CA LYS A 140 2.57 -13.41 -5.19
C LYS A 140 2.55 -14.29 -3.94
N ARG A 141 3.57 -15.13 -3.76
CA ARG A 141 3.70 -15.99 -2.57
C ARG A 141 3.82 -15.14 -1.30
N ALA A 142 4.69 -14.14 -1.31
CA ALA A 142 4.88 -13.23 -0.18
C ALA A 142 3.59 -12.45 0.15
N ALA A 143 2.83 -12.01 -0.86
CA ALA A 143 1.56 -11.33 -0.66
C ALA A 143 0.51 -12.20 0.05
N ARG A 144 0.43 -13.50 -0.28
CA ARG A 144 -0.48 -14.47 0.37
C ARG A 144 -0.06 -14.77 1.81
N ILE A 145 1.23 -15.05 2.03
CA ILE A 145 1.77 -15.28 3.38
C ILE A 145 1.50 -14.06 4.27
N LEU A 146 1.78 -12.85 3.77
CA LEU A 146 1.56 -11.63 4.54
C LEU A 146 0.08 -11.39 4.83
N CYS A 147 -0.81 -11.67 3.86
CA CYS A 147 -2.25 -11.60 4.08
C CYS A 147 -2.70 -12.57 5.18
N ALA A 148 -2.18 -13.80 5.19
CA ALA A 148 -2.46 -14.77 6.23
C ALA A 148 -1.97 -14.27 7.60
N VAL A 149 -0.76 -13.72 7.68
CA VAL A 149 -0.20 -13.15 8.92
C VAL A 149 -1.08 -12.00 9.43
N GLU A 150 -1.45 -11.05 8.57
CA GLU A 150 -2.31 -9.91 8.96
C GLU A 150 -3.69 -10.40 9.46
N VAL A 151 -4.30 -11.37 8.78
CA VAL A 151 -5.58 -11.96 9.22
C VAL A 151 -5.43 -12.67 10.56
N CYS A 152 -4.33 -13.40 10.78
CA CYS A 152 -4.05 -14.01 12.07
C CYS A 152 -3.91 -12.96 13.19
N VAL A 153 -3.28 -11.82 12.93
CA VAL A 153 -3.18 -10.72 13.90
C VAL A 153 -4.54 -10.12 14.19
N ILE A 154 -5.35 -9.83 13.16
CA ILE A 154 -6.73 -9.31 13.32
C ILE A 154 -7.57 -10.26 14.17
N TYR A 155 -7.52 -11.56 13.87
CA TYR A 155 -8.25 -12.57 14.62
C TYR A 155 -7.79 -12.65 16.08
N THR A 156 -6.47 -12.59 16.31
CA THR A 156 -5.89 -12.58 17.68
C THR A 156 -6.36 -11.37 18.47
N PHE A 157 -6.32 -10.16 17.89
CA PHE A 157 -6.84 -8.95 18.55
C PHE A 157 -8.32 -9.06 18.90
N THR A 158 -9.10 -9.66 18.01
CA THR A 158 -10.54 -9.90 18.25
C THR A 158 -10.75 -10.87 19.42
N LEU A 159 -9.99 -11.97 19.48
CA LEU A 159 -10.07 -12.94 20.58
C LEU A 159 -9.64 -12.36 21.93
N LEU A 160 -8.69 -11.44 21.92
CA LEU A 160 -8.23 -10.72 23.12
C LEU A 160 -9.21 -9.63 23.57
N GLY A 161 -10.31 -9.41 22.85
CA GLY A 161 -11.30 -8.38 23.19
C GLY A 161 -10.77 -6.95 22.97
N ALA A 162 -9.85 -6.75 22.03
CA ALA A 162 -9.36 -5.42 21.67
C ALA A 162 -10.49 -4.53 21.17
N ASP A 163 -10.32 -3.21 21.32
CA ASP A 163 -11.27 -2.21 20.83
C ASP A 163 -11.57 -2.44 19.34
N MET A 164 -12.86 -2.53 19.01
CA MET A 164 -13.35 -2.80 17.66
C MET A 164 -12.87 -1.74 16.66
N MET A 165 -12.57 -0.52 17.11
CA MET A 165 -11.99 0.52 16.28
C MET A 165 -10.63 0.07 15.70
N TYR A 166 -9.78 -0.58 16.49
CA TYR A 166 -8.49 -1.09 16.03
C TYR A 166 -8.67 -2.25 15.05
N VAL A 167 -9.54 -3.21 15.39
CA VAL A 167 -9.87 -4.35 14.54
C VAL A 167 -10.42 -3.90 13.19
N CYS A 168 -11.34 -2.92 13.20
CA CYS A 168 -11.93 -2.35 12.00
C CYS A 168 -10.89 -1.66 11.11
N HIS A 169 -9.98 -0.87 11.68
CA HIS A 169 -8.92 -0.20 10.91
C HIS A 169 -7.96 -1.20 10.25
N MET A 170 -7.56 -2.26 10.96
CA MET A 170 -6.73 -3.33 10.39
C MET A 170 -7.47 -4.09 9.28
N ALA A 171 -8.74 -4.46 9.49
CA ALA A 171 -9.53 -5.17 8.49
C ALA A 171 -9.77 -4.33 7.23
N VAL A 172 -10.15 -3.06 7.39
CA VAL A 172 -10.38 -2.13 6.28
C VAL A 172 -9.10 -1.88 5.49
N ALA A 173 -7.91 -1.89 6.11
CA ALA A 173 -6.64 -1.83 5.39
C ALA A 173 -6.47 -3.00 4.41
N VAL A 174 -6.72 -4.23 4.86
CA VAL A 174 -6.64 -5.44 4.02
C VAL A 174 -7.69 -5.40 2.89
N ILE A 175 -8.93 -5.01 3.22
CA ILE A 175 -10.02 -4.86 2.25
C ILE A 175 -9.66 -3.82 1.19
N LEU A 176 -9.16 -2.66 1.59
CA LEU A 176 -8.77 -1.61 0.67
C LEU A 176 -7.63 -2.06 -0.27
N CYS A 177 -6.64 -2.80 0.24
CA CYS A 177 -5.61 -3.39 -0.62
C CYS A 177 -6.20 -4.34 -1.67
N ALA A 178 -7.17 -5.18 -1.31
CA ALA A 178 -7.84 -6.07 -2.26
C ALA A 178 -8.66 -5.30 -3.31
N VAL A 179 -9.36 -4.24 -2.91
CA VAL A 179 -10.09 -3.35 -3.83
C VAL A 179 -9.14 -2.67 -4.81
N LEU A 180 -8.04 -2.08 -4.32
CA LEU A 180 -7.06 -1.41 -5.19
C LEU A 180 -6.35 -2.38 -6.15
N LEU A 181 -6.20 -3.64 -5.76
CA LEU A 181 -5.69 -4.71 -6.60
C LEU A 181 -6.66 -5.03 -7.74
N LEU A 182 -7.97 -5.11 -7.44
CA LEU A 182 -9.00 -5.29 -8.46
C LEU A 182 -9.07 -4.11 -9.43
N ILE A 183 -9.03 -2.87 -8.91
CA ILE A 183 -9.04 -1.66 -9.73
C ILE A 183 -7.85 -1.68 -10.71
N ALA A 184 -6.65 -2.05 -10.25
CA ALA A 184 -5.48 -2.15 -11.11
C ALA A 184 -5.70 -3.14 -12.28
N LYS A 185 -6.31 -4.31 -12.00
CA LYS A 185 -6.64 -5.29 -13.03
C LYS A 185 -7.70 -4.80 -14.01
N ILE A 186 -8.77 -4.20 -13.51
CA ILE A 186 -9.87 -3.68 -14.34
C ILE A 186 -9.36 -2.59 -15.28
N LEU A 187 -8.49 -1.71 -14.76
CA LEU A 187 -7.85 -0.64 -15.52
C LEU A 187 -6.63 -1.10 -16.34
N LYS A 188 -6.37 -2.41 -16.40
CA LYS A 188 -5.30 -3.03 -17.17
C LYS A 188 -3.91 -2.44 -16.89
N GLN A 189 -3.65 -2.08 -15.63
CA GLN A 189 -2.31 -1.68 -15.16
C GLN A 189 -1.41 -2.88 -14.84
N GLU A 190 -1.63 -4.01 -15.53
CA GLU A 190 -0.85 -5.25 -15.39
C GLU A 190 -0.17 -5.53 -16.74
N VAL A 191 1.15 -5.73 -16.72
CA VAL A 191 1.88 -6.21 -17.90
C VAL A 191 1.46 -7.66 -18.16
N LYS A 192 0.90 -7.92 -19.34
CA LYS A 192 0.53 -9.28 -19.74
C LYS A 192 1.72 -9.95 -20.40
N ARG A 193 1.99 -11.20 -19.99
CA ARG A 193 3.06 -12.09 -20.47
C ARG A 193 3.22 -12.21 -22.01
N ASN A 194 2.26 -11.74 -22.80
CA ASN A 194 2.26 -11.88 -24.26
C ASN A 194 2.84 -10.66 -25.00
N GLU A 195 3.37 -9.67 -24.31
CA GLU A 195 3.94 -8.45 -24.91
C GLU A 195 5.49 -8.44 -24.95
N GLU A 196 6.14 -9.54 -24.56
CA GLU A 196 7.60 -9.70 -24.56
C GLU A 196 8.13 -10.70 -25.62
N ASN A 197 7.40 -10.92 -26.72
CA ASN A 197 7.90 -11.71 -27.86
C ASN A 197 8.17 -10.83 -29.09
#